data_AF-A0A8T8LLP7-F1
#
_entry.id   AF-A0A8T8LLP7-F1
#
_cell.length_a   1.000
_cell.length_b   1.000
_cell.length_c   1.000
_cell.angle_alpha   90.00
_cell.angle_beta   90.00
_cell.angle_gamma   90.00
#
_symmetry.space_group_name_H-M   'P 1'
#
loop_
_entity.id
_entity.type
_entity.pdbx_description
1 polymer ?
#
loop_
_entity_poly.entity_id
_entity_poly.type
_entity_poly.pdbx_seq_one_letter_code
_entity_poly.pdbx_strand_id
1 'polypeptide(L)' 'MNCEKCGVDAPLAHRDVDGFAYYLCEACISGWDAVRSPSADAADETRSPAR' A
#
# COMPACT_ATOMS: atom_id res chain seq x y z
N MET A 1 -16.42 -7.74 -10.43
CA MET A 1 -15.01 -8.12 -10.68
C MET A 1 -14.44 -8.47 -9.32
N ASN A 2 -13.71 -9.58 -9.18
CA ASN A 2 -13.35 -10.12 -7.87
C ASN A 2 -12.04 -9.52 -7.33
N CYS A 3 -12.01 -9.22 -6.03
CA CYS A 3 -10.80 -8.74 -5.37
C CYS A 3 -9.69 -9.78 -5.46
N GLU A 4 -8.51 -9.39 -5.92
CA GLU A 4 -7.38 -10.33 -6.09
C GLU A 4 -6.85 -10.88 -4.77
N LYS A 5 -7.10 -10.18 -3.66
CA LYS A 5 -6.63 -10.57 -2.32
C LYS A 5 -7.59 -11.46 -1.55
N CYS A 6 -8.90 -11.19 -1.60
CA CYS A 6 -9.90 -11.92 -0.81
C CYS A 6 -11.00 -12.59 -1.64
N GLY A 7 -11.01 -12.42 -2.96
CA GLY A 7 -11.93 -13.10 -3.88
C GLY A 7 -13.37 -12.59 -3.89
N VAL A 8 -13.73 -11.61 -3.04
CA VAL A 8 -15.09 -11.07 -2.98
C VAL A 8 -15.44 -10.29 -4.24
N ASP A 9 -16.68 -10.41 -4.71
CA ASP A 9 -17.20 -9.54 -5.76
C ASP A 9 -17.60 -8.20 -5.16
N ALA A 10 -16.80 -7.17 -5.46
CA ALA A 10 -16.91 -5.83 -4.89
C ALA A 10 -16.32 -4.82 -5.88
N PRO A 11 -16.61 -3.51 -5.73
CA PRO A 11 -15.88 -2.48 -6.45
C PRO A 11 -14.39 -2.57 -6.12
N LEU A 12 -13.56 -2.57 -7.16
CA LEU A 12 -12.11 -2.67 -7.07
C LEU A 12 -11.46 -1.33 -7.41
N ALA A 13 -10.43 -0.96 -6.67
CA ALA A 13 -9.57 0.16 -7.00
C ALA A 13 -8.18 -0.32 -7.44
N HIS A 14 -7.62 0.39 -8.42
CA HIS A 14 -6.28 0.16 -8.91
C HIS A 14 -5.24 0.71 -7.91
N ARG A 15 -4.21 -0.09 -7.64
CA ARG A 15 -3.03 0.28 -6.86
C ARG A 15 -1.77 -0.18 -7.58
N ASP A 16 -0.84 0.73 -7.78
CA ASP A 16 0.49 0.39 -8.26
C ASP A 16 1.44 0.29 -7.05
N VAL A 17 2.11 -0.85 -6.90
CA VAL A 17 3.10 -1.08 -5.85
C VAL A 17 4.33 -1.72 -6.45
N ASP A 18 5.45 -1.02 -6.37
CA ASP A 18 6.75 -1.45 -6.91
C ASP A 18 6.68 -1.78 -8.42
N GLY A 19 5.79 -1.11 -9.16
CA GLY A 19 5.54 -1.33 -10.60
C GLY A 19 4.58 -2.47 -10.93
N PHE A 20 3.91 -3.04 -9.92
CA PHE A 20 2.87 -4.05 -10.10
C PHE A 20 1.49 -3.47 -9.81
N ALA A 21 0.58 -3.63 -10.77
CA ALA A 21 -0.81 -3.24 -10.66
C ALA A 21 -1.62 -4.31 -9.90
N TYR A 22 -2.32 -3.88 -8.86
CA TYR A 22 -3.26 -4.66 -8.06
C TYR A 22 -4.66 -4.04 -8.11
N TYR A 23 -5.69 -4.89 -8.21
CA TYR A 23 -7.10 -4.54 -8.19
C TYR A 23 -7.76 -5.10 -6.92
N LEU A 24 -7.88 -4.23 -5.92
CA LEU A 24 -8.31 -4.62 -4.58
C LEU A 24 -9.60 -3.91 -4.17
N CYS A 25 -10.42 -4.58 -3.36
CA CYS A 25 -11.57 -3.95 -2.73
C CYS A 25 -11.15 -2.99 -1.62
N GLU A 26 -12.02 -2.03 -1.28
CA GLU A 26 -11.71 -1.00 -0.28
C GLU A 26 -11.30 -1.58 1.07
N ALA A 27 -11.95 -2.66 1.54
CA ALA A 27 -11.59 -3.31 2.79
C ALA A 27 -10.15 -3.84 2.81
N CYS A 28 -9.69 -4.42 1.69
CA CYS A 28 -8.31 -4.89 1.56
C CYS A 28 -7.31 -3.73 1.47
N ILE A 29 -7.71 -2.61 0.87
CA ILE A 29 -6.90 -1.39 0.78
C ILE A 29 -6.76 -0.74 2.16
N SER A 30 -7.86 -0.53 2.88
CA SER A 30 -7.83 0.06 4.23
C SER A 30 -7.00 -0.78 5.20
N GLY A 31 -7.13 -2.10 5.15
CA GLY A 31 -6.30 -3.00 5.97
C GLY A 31 -4.82 -2.96 5.58
N TRP A 32 -4.50 -2.70 4.32
CA TRP A 32 -3.11 -2.55 3.86
C TRP A 32 -2.52 -1.21 4.29
N ASP A 33 -3.26 -0.11 4.16
CA ASP A 33 -2.86 1.24 4.58
C ASP A 33 -2.58 1.31 6.09
N ALA A 34 -3.39 0.61 6.90
CA ALA A 34 -3.15 0.48 8.34
C ALA A 34 -1.80 -0.18 8.69
N VAL A 35 -1.33 -1.13 7.86
CA VAL A 35 -0.01 -1.79 8.04
C VAL A 35 1.11 -0.97 7.42
N ARG A 36 0.83 -0.29 6.30
CA ARG A 36 1.75 0.64 5.62
C ARG A 36 1.83 2.02 6.27
N SER A 37 1.18 2.22 7.41
CA SER A 37 1.37 3.36 8.27
C SER A 37 2.41 3.09 9.38
N PRO A 38 3.71 2.98 9.10
CA PRO A 38 4.68 3.54 10.03
C PRO A 38 4.72 5.05 9.79
N SER A 39 4.64 5.86 10.85
CA SER A 39 4.95 7.30 10.83
C SER A 39 5.80 7.70 9.63
N ALA A 40 5.27 8.55 8.74
CA ALA A 40 6.03 9.17 7.64
C ALA A 40 7.21 10.06 8.13
N ASP A 41 7.56 9.98 9.41
CA ASP A 41 8.73 10.56 10.09
C ASP A 41 9.99 9.65 10.07
N ALA A 42 9.96 8.49 9.41
CA ALA A 42 11.17 7.67 9.21
C ALA A 42 11.80 7.87 7.82
N ALA A 43 11.46 8.96 7.12
CA ALA A 43 12.23 9.42 5.98
C ALA A 43 13.53 10.10 6.48
N ASP A 44 14.57 9.29 6.61
CA ASP A 44 15.89 9.64 6.07
C ASP A 44 16.54 10.96 6.56
N GLU A 45 16.53 11.24 7.87
CA GLU A 45 17.45 12.24 8.46
C GLU A 45 18.72 11.59 9.05
N THR A 46 19.29 10.58 8.38
CA THR A 46 20.63 10.07 8.75
C THR A 46 21.44 9.66 7.52
N ARG A 47 21.45 10.49 6.47
CA ARG A 47 22.62 10.55 5.59
C ARG A 47 23.59 11.58 6.17
N SER A 48 24.43 11.12 7.11
CA SER A 48 25.52 11.91 7.68
C SER A 48 26.32 12.60 6.57
N PRO A 49 26.57 13.93 6.63
CA PRO A 49 27.58 14.52 5.77
C PRO A 49 28.94 13.97 6.24
N ALA A 50 29.63 13.26 5.36
CA ALA A 50 31.01 12.86 5.58
C ALA A 50 31.85 14.12 5.85
N ARG A 51 32.58 14.09 6.97
CA ARG A 51 33.55 15.10 7.41
C ARG A 51 34.76 15.16 6.49
#